data_AF-A0A959Q8M8-F1
#
_entry.id   AF-A0A959Q8M8-F1
#
_cell.length_a   1.000
_cell.length_b   1.000
_cell.length_c   1.000
_cell.angle_alpha   90.00
_cell.angle_beta   90.00
_cell.angle_gamma   90.00
#
_symmetry.space_group_name_H-M   'P 1'
#
loop_
_entity.id
_entity.type
_entity.pdbx_description
1 polymer ?
#
loop_
_entity_poly.entity_id
_entity_poly.type
_entity_poly.pdbx_seq_one_letter_code
_entity_poly.pdbx_strand_id
1 'polypeptide(L)'
;LTLSGLSLLTNVDPLSSLINVTGNLEVSDNLLLSDCCGLFPLLAGGGVGGTVTIVNNPAFCSSQAEIIVACTPPLWEEAAERQPASGDPADRLLLFPNPARDHVQFALPMAEGPVEVRLTDALGRTHWPSFSESGNVVSLDLQGLPAGWYWLRAQAGTQGWQAALMVE
;
A
#
# COMPACT_ATOMS: atom_id res chain seq x y z
N LEU A 1 -4.26 24.41 -14.27
CA LEU A 1 -3.82 23.42 -15.27
C LEU A 1 -4.93 23.28 -16.30
N THR A 2 -4.64 23.51 -17.57
CA THR A 2 -5.65 23.49 -18.64
C THR A 2 -5.18 22.57 -19.75
N LEU A 3 -5.98 21.54 -20.06
CA LEU A 3 -5.81 20.58 -21.14
C LEU A 3 -7.11 20.58 -21.95
N SER A 4 -7.24 21.50 -22.91
CA SER A 4 -8.48 21.71 -23.66
C SER A 4 -8.27 21.58 -25.16
N GLY A 5 -9.12 20.80 -25.84
CA GLY A 5 -9.13 20.69 -27.31
C GLY A 5 -7.91 19.98 -27.92
N LEU A 6 -7.18 19.18 -27.15
CA LEU A 6 -5.98 18.49 -27.63
C LEU A 6 -6.37 17.18 -28.32
N SER A 7 -6.69 17.28 -29.62
CA SER A 7 -7.20 16.16 -30.44
C SER A 7 -6.29 14.93 -30.58
N LEU A 8 -5.00 15.04 -30.22
CA LEU A 8 -4.05 13.93 -30.22
C LEU A 8 -3.67 13.44 -28.81
N LEU A 9 -4.20 14.08 -27.76
CA LEU A 9 -3.90 13.70 -26.38
C LEU A 9 -4.63 12.41 -26.05
N THR A 10 -3.86 11.32 -25.86
CA THR A 10 -4.40 10.02 -25.47
C THR A 10 -4.15 9.68 -24.01
N ASN A 11 -3.13 10.28 -23.41
CA ASN A 11 -2.61 9.86 -22.11
C ASN A 11 -2.14 11.06 -21.26
N VAL A 12 -2.58 11.10 -20.01
CA VAL A 12 -2.15 12.07 -18.98
C VAL A 12 -1.59 11.40 -17.71
N ASP A 13 -1.32 10.09 -17.76
CA ASP A 13 -0.66 9.33 -16.67
C ASP A 13 0.68 9.90 -16.20
N PRO A 14 1.51 10.53 -17.05
CA PRO A 14 2.71 11.22 -16.59
C PRO A 14 2.45 12.33 -15.57
N LEU A 15 1.20 12.82 -15.45
CA LEU A 15 0.80 13.79 -14.43
C LEU A 15 0.54 13.16 -13.05
N SER A 16 0.69 11.84 -12.88
CA SER A 16 0.50 11.13 -11.61
C SER A 16 1.33 11.67 -10.43
N SER A 17 2.44 12.35 -10.69
CA SER A 17 3.26 12.99 -9.66
C SER A 17 2.73 14.37 -9.22
N LEU A 18 1.73 14.92 -9.92
CA LEU A 18 1.13 16.21 -9.61
C LEU A 18 0.09 16.06 -8.50
N ILE A 19 0.49 16.40 -7.27
CA ILE A 19 -0.38 16.25 -6.10
C ILE A 19 -1.19 17.53 -5.82
N ASN A 20 -0.70 18.71 -6.25
CA ASN A 20 -1.34 19.99 -5.98
C ASN A 20 -1.36 20.91 -7.20
N VAL A 21 -2.46 21.66 -7.35
CA VAL A 21 -2.64 22.76 -8.29
C VAL A 21 -3.33 23.90 -7.54
N THR A 22 -2.65 25.03 -7.36
CA THR A 22 -3.18 26.18 -6.59
C THR A 22 -4.37 26.88 -7.27
N GLY A 23 -4.60 26.64 -8.56
CA GLY A 23 -5.69 27.23 -9.35
C GLY A 23 -6.69 26.21 -9.87
N ASN A 24 -7.37 26.55 -10.97
CA ASN A 24 -8.37 25.67 -11.60
C ASN A 24 -7.71 24.50 -12.34
N LEU A 25 -8.43 23.38 -12.40
CA LEU A 25 -8.16 22.26 -13.29
C LEU A 25 -9.23 22.24 -14.39
N GLU A 26 -8.80 22.29 -15.64
CA GLU A 26 -9.66 22.18 -16.80
C GLU A 26 -9.15 21.10 -17.74
N VAL A 27 -9.97 20.09 -18.00
CA VAL A 27 -9.69 18.99 -18.94
C VAL A 27 -10.93 18.81 -19.82
N SER A 28 -10.91 19.40 -21.02
CA SER A 28 -12.09 19.49 -21.88
C SER A 28 -11.80 19.15 -23.34
N ASP A 29 -12.76 18.55 -24.03
CA ASP A 29 -12.74 18.37 -25.49
C ASP A 29 -11.51 17.59 -26.03
N ASN A 30 -10.95 16.65 -25.26
CA ASN A 30 -9.84 15.79 -25.69
C ASN A 30 -10.38 14.44 -26.19
N LEU A 31 -10.84 14.41 -27.44
CA LEU A 31 -11.62 13.29 -28.00
C LEU A 31 -10.91 11.93 -28.06
N LEU A 32 -9.58 11.88 -27.91
CA LEU A 32 -8.80 10.64 -27.92
C LEU A 32 -8.26 10.26 -26.53
N LEU A 33 -8.60 11.00 -25.48
CA LEU A 33 -8.08 10.77 -24.13
C LEU A 33 -8.65 9.47 -23.54
N SER A 34 -7.83 8.44 -23.43
CA SER A 34 -8.19 7.14 -22.85
C SER A 34 -7.52 6.87 -21.51
N ASP A 35 -6.30 7.39 -21.31
CA ASP A 35 -5.50 7.11 -20.11
C ASP A 35 -5.49 8.37 -19.22
N CYS A 36 -6.46 8.46 -18.31
CA CYS A 36 -6.67 9.63 -17.44
C CYS A 36 -6.36 9.41 -15.96
N CYS A 37 -5.83 8.24 -15.59
CA CYS A 37 -5.56 7.90 -14.20
C CYS A 37 -4.40 8.70 -13.58
N GLY A 38 -3.55 9.34 -14.39
CA GLY A 38 -2.60 10.34 -13.89
C GLY A 38 -3.22 11.51 -13.13
N LEU A 39 -4.51 11.80 -13.35
CA LEU A 39 -5.21 12.85 -12.60
C LEU A 39 -5.78 12.36 -11.26
N PHE A 40 -5.83 11.05 -11.03
CA PHE A 40 -6.43 10.46 -9.84
C PHE A 40 -5.81 10.99 -8.53
N PRO A 41 -4.47 11.06 -8.34
CA PRO A 41 -3.89 11.55 -7.09
C PRO A 41 -4.28 13.01 -6.78
N LEU A 42 -4.33 13.85 -7.81
CA LEU A 42 -4.74 15.25 -7.70
C LEU A 42 -6.23 15.38 -7.30
N LEU A 43 -7.09 14.55 -7.90
CA LEU A 43 -8.55 14.60 -7.71
C LEU A 43 -9.00 13.95 -6.40
N ALA A 44 -8.45 12.78 -6.06
CA ALA A 44 -8.79 12.05 -4.84
C ALA A 44 -8.24 12.73 -3.58
N GLY A 45 -7.06 13.34 -3.67
CA GLY A 45 -6.43 14.08 -2.58
C GLY A 45 -6.97 15.50 -2.37
N GLY A 46 -7.89 15.97 -3.23
CA GLY A 46 -8.41 17.34 -3.15
C GLY A 46 -7.35 18.41 -3.43
N GLY A 47 -6.31 18.10 -4.21
CA GLY A 47 -5.17 18.97 -4.45
C GLY A 47 -5.44 20.18 -5.35
N VAL A 48 -6.66 20.36 -5.84
CA VAL A 48 -7.06 21.50 -6.68
C VAL A 48 -7.61 22.61 -5.78
N GLY A 49 -6.91 23.74 -5.72
CA GLY A 49 -7.30 24.91 -4.94
C GLY A 49 -8.41 25.76 -5.57
N GLY A 50 -8.70 25.54 -6.86
CA GLY A 50 -9.77 26.20 -7.61
C GLY A 50 -10.89 25.26 -8.06
N THR A 51 -11.54 25.59 -9.18
CA THR A 51 -12.59 24.75 -9.76
C THR A 51 -12.04 23.58 -10.56
N VAL A 52 -12.75 22.45 -10.56
CA VAL A 52 -12.47 21.28 -11.40
C VAL A 52 -13.52 21.20 -12.50
N THR A 53 -13.09 21.32 -13.75
CA THR A 53 -13.93 21.18 -14.94
C THR A 53 -13.38 20.06 -15.80
N ILE A 54 -14.09 18.94 -15.86
CA ILE A 54 -13.75 17.78 -16.69
C ILE A 54 -15.00 17.41 -17.46
N VAL A 55 -15.00 17.63 -18.77
CA VAL A 55 -16.18 17.49 -19.65
C VAL A 55 -15.76 17.17 -21.09
N ASN A 56 -16.66 16.58 -21.88
CA ASN A 56 -16.44 16.30 -23.30
C ASN A 56 -15.15 15.50 -23.63
N ASN A 57 -14.78 14.55 -22.77
CA ASN A 57 -13.73 13.57 -23.07
C ASN A 57 -14.39 12.19 -23.30
N PRO A 58 -13.65 11.17 -23.77
CA PRO A 58 -14.15 9.80 -23.81
C PRO A 58 -14.62 9.28 -22.44
N ALA A 59 -15.47 8.24 -22.47
CA ALA A 59 -16.01 7.61 -21.27
C ALA A 59 -14.88 7.20 -20.31
N PHE A 60 -15.15 7.29 -19.00
CA PHE A 60 -14.20 7.09 -17.89
C PHE A 60 -13.25 8.27 -17.65
N CYS A 61 -13.18 9.24 -18.57
CA CYS A 61 -12.35 10.44 -18.46
C CYS A 61 -13.14 11.75 -18.58
N SER A 62 -14.47 11.70 -18.65
CA SER A 62 -15.31 12.87 -18.94
C SER A 62 -15.94 13.54 -17.72
N SER A 63 -15.61 13.09 -16.51
CA SER A 63 -15.97 13.77 -15.27
C SER A 63 -15.03 13.38 -14.13
N GLN A 64 -14.99 14.19 -13.06
CA GLN A 64 -14.20 13.86 -11.86
C GLN A 64 -14.64 12.54 -11.23
N ALA A 65 -15.95 12.30 -11.15
CA ALA A 65 -16.49 11.07 -10.56
C ALA A 65 -16.13 9.83 -11.40
N GLU A 66 -16.19 9.94 -12.74
CA GLU A 66 -15.76 8.86 -13.63
C GLU A 66 -14.30 8.48 -13.40
N ILE A 67 -13.40 9.47 -13.34
CA ILE A 67 -11.96 9.22 -13.13
C ILE A 67 -11.72 8.59 -11.76
N ILE A 68 -12.35 9.11 -10.71
CA ILE A 68 -12.22 8.53 -9.36
C ILE A 68 -12.68 7.08 -9.39
N VAL A 69 -13.85 6.77 -9.95
CA VAL A 69 -14.36 5.39 -9.97
C VAL A 69 -13.53 4.46 -10.85
N ALA A 70 -13.08 4.93 -12.02
CA ALA A 70 -12.34 4.11 -12.98
C ALA A 70 -10.89 3.82 -12.53
N CYS A 71 -10.29 4.75 -11.78
CA CYS A 71 -8.88 4.68 -11.39
C CYS A 71 -8.66 4.39 -9.90
N THR A 72 -9.72 4.22 -9.10
CA THR A 72 -9.60 3.69 -7.73
C THR A 72 -9.29 2.19 -7.82
N PRO A 73 -8.14 1.72 -7.31
CA PRO A 73 -7.88 0.29 -7.23
C PRO A 73 -8.96 -0.40 -6.38
N PRO A 74 -9.34 -1.65 -6.70
CA PRO A 74 -10.41 -2.32 -5.98
C PRO A 74 -10.03 -2.53 -4.50
N LEU A 75 -11.02 -2.42 -3.61
CA LEU A 75 -10.88 -2.41 -2.13
C LEU A 75 -10.26 -3.67 -1.50
N TRP A 76 -9.76 -4.63 -2.29
CA TRP A 76 -8.97 -5.78 -1.82
C TRP A 76 -7.47 -5.60 -2.07
N GLU A 77 -7.06 -4.58 -2.84
CA GLU A 77 -5.67 -4.11 -2.94
C GLU A 77 -5.34 -3.06 -1.86
N GLU A 78 -6.32 -2.27 -1.40
CA GLU A 78 -6.15 -1.35 -0.25
C GLU A 78 -5.96 -2.09 1.11
N ALA A 79 -6.27 -3.39 1.18
CA ALA A 79 -5.89 -4.23 2.32
C ALA A 79 -4.47 -4.81 2.19
N ALA A 80 -3.90 -4.85 0.99
CA ALA A 80 -2.56 -5.35 0.69
C ALA A 80 -1.49 -4.23 0.68
N GLU A 81 -1.90 -2.96 0.52
CA GLU A 81 -1.03 -1.77 0.54
C GLU A 81 -1.12 -0.94 1.83
N ARG A 82 -1.34 -1.58 2.99
CA ARG A 82 -0.60 -1.10 4.16
C ARG A 82 0.89 -1.36 3.92
N GLN A 83 1.52 -0.55 3.08
CA GLN A 83 2.94 -0.30 3.19
C GLN A 83 3.20 0.18 4.63
N PRO A 84 4.15 -0.43 5.36
CA PRO A 84 4.64 0.20 6.58
C PRO A 84 5.11 1.61 6.20
N ALA A 85 4.89 2.56 7.09
CA ALA A 85 5.01 4.00 6.84
C ALA A 85 6.42 4.50 6.49
N SER A 86 7.38 3.62 6.18
CA SER A 86 8.61 4.01 5.53
C SER A 86 9.09 2.92 4.58
N GLY A 87 9.45 3.30 3.36
CA GLY A 87 10.18 2.44 2.43
C GLY A 87 11.64 2.20 2.85
N ASP A 88 11.96 2.34 4.13
CA ASP A 88 13.28 2.09 4.67
C ASP A 88 13.43 0.57 4.92
N PRO A 89 14.44 -0.12 4.36
CA PRO A 89 14.75 -1.50 4.73
C PRO A 89 14.98 -1.70 6.23
N ALA A 90 15.28 -0.63 7.00
CA ALA A 90 15.37 -0.66 8.46
C ALA A 90 14.00 -0.76 9.17
N ASP A 91 12.89 -0.53 8.46
CA ASP A 91 11.51 -0.57 8.98
C ASP A 91 10.76 -1.83 8.53
N ARG A 92 11.50 -2.89 8.20
CA ARG A 92 10.94 -4.19 7.79
C ARG A 92 11.25 -5.26 8.83
N LEU A 93 10.28 -6.13 9.07
CA LEU A 93 10.50 -7.37 9.82
C LEU A 93 11.32 -8.34 8.96
N LEU A 94 12.58 -8.54 9.32
CA LEU A 94 13.47 -9.48 8.61
C LEU A 94 13.39 -10.84 9.28
N LEU A 95 13.29 -11.93 8.52
CA LEU A 95 13.25 -13.31 9.00
C LEU A 95 14.43 -14.11 8.48
N PHE A 96 15.12 -14.83 9.35
CA PHE A 96 16.27 -15.66 8.98
C PHE A 96 16.44 -16.85 9.95
N PRO A 97 16.74 -18.06 9.45
CA PRO A 97 16.64 -18.46 8.05
C PRO A 97 15.16 -18.51 7.60
N ASN A 98 14.91 -18.31 6.30
CA ASN A 98 13.61 -18.59 5.70
C ASN A 98 13.87 -19.23 4.32
N PRO A 99 13.60 -20.53 4.13
CA PRO A 99 12.86 -21.45 5.01
C PRO A 99 13.54 -21.78 6.35
N ALA A 100 12.73 -21.97 7.39
CA ALA A 100 13.16 -22.29 8.76
C ALA A 100 12.78 -23.72 9.15
N ARG A 101 13.55 -24.33 10.06
CA ARG A 101 13.33 -25.71 10.55
C ARG A 101 13.07 -25.73 12.04
N ASP A 102 14.12 -25.56 12.82
CA ASP A 102 14.05 -25.64 14.29
C ASP A 102 13.75 -24.28 14.94
N HIS A 103 14.29 -23.20 14.37
CA HIS A 103 14.11 -21.86 14.90
C HIS A 103 14.11 -20.83 13.77
N VAL A 104 13.50 -19.68 14.03
CA VAL A 104 13.63 -18.48 13.20
C VAL A 104 14.06 -17.32 14.07
N GLN A 105 14.98 -16.51 13.55
CA GLN A 105 15.31 -15.22 14.13
C GLN A 105 14.61 -14.14 13.32
N PHE A 106 14.07 -13.15 14.02
CA PHE A 106 13.51 -11.98 13.38
C PHE A 106 14.11 -10.69 13.94
N ALA A 107 14.44 -9.78 13.04
CA ALA A 107 14.89 -8.45 13.42
C ALA A 107 13.68 -7.53 13.57
N LEU A 108 13.48 -6.98 14.77
CA LEU A 108 12.44 -6.00 15.02
C LEU A 108 12.94 -4.61 14.59
N PRO A 109 12.14 -3.84 13.84
CA PRO A 109 12.44 -2.45 13.58
C PRO A 109 12.38 -1.63 14.89
N MET A 110 13.02 -0.46 14.89
CA MET A 110 13.06 0.40 16.08
C MET A 110 11.65 0.90 16.43
N ALA A 111 11.05 0.30 17.47
CA ALA A 111 9.73 0.64 17.96
C ALA A 111 9.79 1.40 19.29
N GLU A 112 8.95 2.42 19.46
CA GLU A 112 8.78 3.12 20.74
C GLU A 112 7.83 2.32 21.65
N GLY A 113 8.35 1.29 22.31
CA GLY A 113 7.62 0.53 23.32
C GLY A 113 7.60 -0.99 23.12
N PRO A 114 6.83 -1.73 23.94
CA PRO A 114 6.75 -3.18 23.83
C PRO A 114 6.11 -3.59 22.49
N VAL A 115 6.74 -4.56 21.81
CA VAL A 115 6.25 -5.07 20.53
C VAL A 115 5.49 -6.38 20.77
N GLU A 116 4.19 -6.39 20.49
CA GLU A 116 3.36 -7.59 20.50
C GLU A 116 3.64 -8.44 19.26
N VAL A 117 4.11 -9.67 19.44
CA VAL A 117 4.42 -10.61 18.36
C VAL A 117 3.39 -11.73 18.29
N ARG A 118 2.97 -12.10 17.08
CA ARG A 118 2.00 -13.16 16.80
C ARG A 118 2.41 -13.99 15.59
N LEU A 119 2.30 -15.31 15.71
CA LEU A 119 2.48 -16.24 14.59
C LEU A 119 1.13 -16.88 14.21
N THR A 120 0.77 -16.79 12.94
CA THR A 120 -0.50 -17.32 12.41
C THR A 120 -0.24 -18.25 11.23
N ASP A 121 -0.90 -19.41 11.16
CA ASP A 121 -0.79 -20.32 10.02
C ASP A 121 -1.66 -19.88 8.82
N ALA A 122 -1.53 -20.57 7.69
CA ALA A 122 -2.33 -20.33 6.48
C ALA A 122 -3.85 -20.46 6.68
N LEU A 123 -4.32 -21.07 7.77
CA LEU A 123 -5.74 -21.20 8.11
C LEU A 123 -6.21 -20.10 9.09
N GLY A 124 -5.36 -19.15 9.44
CA GLY A 124 -5.68 -18.07 10.39
C GLY A 124 -5.57 -18.49 11.85
N ARG A 125 -5.06 -19.68 12.17
CA ARG A 125 -4.91 -20.16 13.56
C ARG A 125 -3.64 -19.60 14.16
N THR A 126 -3.74 -19.09 15.40
CA THR A 126 -2.59 -18.58 16.14
C THR A 126 -1.96 -19.71 16.96
N HIS A 127 -0.65 -19.94 16.81
CA HIS A 127 0.03 -21.09 17.42
C HIS A 127 0.62 -20.82 18.81
N TRP A 128 0.66 -19.55 19.26
CA TRP A 128 1.03 -19.14 20.63
C TRP A 128 0.23 -17.91 21.09
N PRO A 129 0.07 -17.67 22.41
CA PRO A 129 -0.34 -16.35 22.88
C PRO A 129 0.68 -15.31 22.43
N SER A 130 0.22 -14.10 22.14
CA SER A 130 1.14 -13.03 21.80
C SER A 130 2.06 -12.72 22.96
N PHE A 131 3.33 -12.44 22.64
CA PHE A 131 4.36 -12.12 23.60
C PHE A 131 4.95 -10.75 23.27
N SER A 132 5.42 -10.05 24.30
CA SER A 132 5.99 -8.71 24.16
C SER A 132 7.50 -8.78 24.21
N GLU A 133 8.17 -8.29 23.17
CA GLU A 133 9.63 -8.23 23.14
C GLU A 133 10.15 -6.80 23.02
N SER A 134 11.35 -6.60 23.56
CA SER A 134 12.11 -5.35 23.47
C SER A 134 13.56 -5.69 23.12
N GLY A 135 13.84 -5.91 21.84
CA GLY A 135 15.17 -6.24 21.36
C GLY A 135 15.26 -6.18 19.83
N ASN A 136 16.47 -5.98 19.30
CA ASN A 136 16.67 -5.82 17.85
C ASN A 136 16.57 -7.14 17.09
N VAL A 137 16.87 -8.27 17.75
CA VAL A 137 16.78 -9.62 17.16
C VAL A 137 16.17 -10.56 18.21
N VAL A 138 15.11 -11.26 17.83
CA VAL A 138 14.38 -12.21 18.67
C VAL A 138 14.42 -13.59 18.02
N SER A 139 14.62 -14.65 18.81
CA SER A 139 14.59 -16.03 18.33
C SER A 139 13.30 -16.73 18.75
N LEU A 140 12.62 -17.35 17.81
CA LEU A 140 11.43 -18.19 18.01
C LEU A 140 11.78 -19.65 17.77
N ASP A 141 11.40 -20.51 18.71
CA ASP A 141 11.45 -21.96 18.54
C ASP A 141 10.24 -22.40 17.70
N LEU A 142 10.48 -23.20 16.66
CA LEU A 142 9.48 -23.71 15.74
C LEU A 142 9.16 -25.19 15.98
N GLN A 143 9.81 -25.83 16.96
CA GLN A 143 9.58 -27.24 17.26
C GLN A 143 8.11 -27.52 17.56
N GLY A 144 7.57 -28.52 16.85
CA GLY A 144 6.17 -28.94 16.99
C GLY A 144 5.18 -28.18 16.10
N LEU A 145 5.64 -27.19 15.33
CA LEU A 145 4.82 -26.59 14.28
C LEU A 145 4.78 -27.48 13.03
N PRO A 146 3.60 -27.66 12.40
CA PRO A 146 3.51 -28.29 11.09
C PRO A 146 4.31 -27.53 10.03
N ALA A 147 4.88 -28.25 9.05
CA ALA A 147 5.46 -27.64 7.87
C ALA A 147 4.40 -26.86 7.08
N GLY A 148 4.77 -25.68 6.59
CA GLY A 148 3.87 -24.83 5.82
C GLY A 148 4.16 -23.34 5.95
N TRP A 149 3.22 -22.55 5.43
CA TRP A 149 3.30 -21.09 5.44
C TRP A 149 2.67 -20.50 6.69
N TYR A 150 3.40 -19.54 7.26
CA TYR A 150 3.02 -18.76 8.42
C TYR A 150 3.21 -17.27 8.17
N TRP A 151 2.46 -16.46 8.91
CA TRP A 151 2.60 -15.02 8.99
C TRP A 151 3.08 -14.64 10.38
N LEU A 152 4.28 -14.05 10.46
CA LEU A 152 4.77 -13.42 11.68
C LEU A 152 4.36 -11.95 11.66
N ARG A 153 3.59 -11.51 12.65
CA ARG A 153 3.15 -10.14 12.83
C ARG A 153 3.75 -9.56 14.11
N ALA A 154 4.30 -8.36 14.02
CA ALA A 154 4.82 -7.57 15.13
C ALA A 154 4.03 -6.25 15.20
N GLN A 155 3.62 -5.80 16.38
CA GLN A 155 2.83 -4.58 16.55
C GLN A 155 3.28 -3.77 17.78
N ALA A 156 3.56 -2.49 17.60
CA ALA A 156 3.88 -1.54 18.67
C ALA A 156 2.95 -0.33 18.58
N GLY A 157 1.97 -0.24 19.47
CA GLY A 157 0.94 0.80 19.41
C GLY A 157 0.18 0.76 18.08
N THR A 158 0.36 1.81 17.26
CA THR A 158 -0.24 1.94 15.92
C THR A 158 0.66 1.43 14.79
N GLN A 159 1.95 1.18 15.05
CA GLN A 159 2.88 0.63 14.08
C GLN A 159 2.76 -0.89 14.02
N GLY A 160 2.80 -1.45 12.83
CA GLY A 160 2.68 -2.88 12.61
C GLY A 160 3.51 -3.35 11.44
N TRP A 161 4.17 -4.48 11.62
CA TRP A 161 5.03 -5.11 10.64
C TRP A 161 4.62 -6.57 10.47
N GLN A 162 4.79 -7.09 9.26
CA GLN A 162 4.49 -8.48 8.96
C GLN A 162 5.52 -9.07 7.99
N ALA A 163 5.78 -10.37 8.14
CA ALA A 163 6.61 -11.12 7.21
C ALA A 163 6.11 -12.57 7.07
N ALA A 164 6.28 -13.12 5.87
CA ALA A 164 5.97 -14.52 5.57
C ALA A 164 7.11 -15.42 6.05
N LEU A 165 6.77 -16.50 6.75
CA LEU A 165 7.69 -17.53 7.22
C LEU A 165 7.29 -18.87 6.58
N MET A 166 8.26 -19.55 5.97
CA MET A 166 8.13 -20.94 5.54
C MET A 166 8.78 -21.85 6.58
N VAL A 167 8.03 -22.82 7.11
CA VAL A 167 8.52 -23.85 8.04
C VAL A 167 8.61 -25.18 7.30
N GLU A 168 9.74 -25.89 7.45
CA GLU A 168 10.03 -27.22 6.88
C GLU A 168 10.12 -28.32 7.93
#